data_AF-A0A0V0SWJ9-F1
#
_entry.id   AF-A0A0V0SWJ9-F1
#
_cell.length_a   1.000
_cell.length_b   1.000
_cell.length_c   1.000
_cell.angle_alpha   90.00
_cell.angle_beta   90.00
_cell.angle_gamma   90.00
#
_symmetry.space_group_name_H-M   'P 1'
#
loop_
_entity.id
_entity.type
_entity.pdbx_description
1 polymer ?
#
loop_
_entity_poly.entity_id
_entity_poly.type
_entity_poly.pdbx_seq_one_letter_code
_entity_poly.pdbx_strand_id
1 'polypeptide(L)'
;KVANSVPAPATVTPLDSEVTVPAATSYVCTACCRTFSTFSGLRLHEKRKHASTFVASSQRPKNHRWSEHEMHDVRAILAKLEKTGSSSLAKLADELSCLWQESISVNTA
;
A
#
# COMPACT_ATOMS: atom_id res chain seq x y z
N LYS A 1 70.18 16.00 -8.20
CA LYS A 1 70.28 14.62 -8.75
C LYS A 1 68.92 13.96 -8.58
N VAL A 2 68.13 13.91 -9.64
CA VAL A 2 66.84 13.18 -9.69
C VAL A 2 67.14 11.69 -9.66
N ALA A 3 66.39 10.93 -8.85
CA ALA A 3 66.27 9.49 -9.00
C ALA A 3 64.77 9.13 -8.91
N ASN A 4 64.19 8.89 -10.08
CA ASN A 4 62.90 8.25 -10.26
C ASN A 4 63.11 6.72 -10.24
N SER A 5 62.18 5.95 -9.65
CA SER A 5 61.87 4.56 -10.06
C SER A 5 60.54 4.06 -9.45
N VAL A 6 59.50 4.09 -10.28
CA VAL A 6 58.41 3.11 -10.60
C VAL A 6 57.88 2.11 -9.51
N PRO A 7 56.54 1.89 -9.42
CA PRO A 7 55.89 1.01 -8.42
C PRO A 7 55.40 -0.38 -8.91
N ALA A 8 54.93 -1.21 -7.95
CA ALA A 8 54.08 -2.45 -8.01
C ALA A 8 54.81 -3.83 -7.92
N PRO A 9 54.19 -4.95 -7.45
CA PRO A 9 52.74 -5.24 -7.33
C PRO A 9 52.21 -5.93 -6.04
N ALA A 10 50.89 -6.11 -6.02
CA ALA A 10 49.94 -6.52 -4.98
C ALA A 10 50.22 -7.80 -4.19
N THR A 11 49.64 -7.90 -2.98
CA THR A 11 48.77 -9.01 -2.55
C THR A 11 48.09 -8.63 -1.23
N VAL A 12 46.81 -8.30 -1.26
CA VAL A 12 45.93 -8.50 -0.10
C VAL A 12 44.68 -9.22 -0.58
N THR A 13 44.58 -10.44 -0.08
CA THR A 13 43.50 -11.41 -0.27
C THR A 13 42.15 -10.76 0.05
N PRO A 14 41.10 -10.96 -0.77
CA PRO A 14 39.75 -10.58 -0.38
C PRO A 14 39.30 -11.56 0.70
N LEU A 15 39.18 -11.08 1.94
CA LEU A 15 38.43 -11.80 2.95
C LEU A 15 36.96 -11.64 2.59
N ASP A 16 36.45 -12.66 1.92
CA ASP A 16 35.04 -12.98 1.85
C ASP A 16 34.52 -13.15 3.28
N SER A 17 34.10 -12.04 3.88
CA SER A 17 33.12 -12.09 4.94
C SER A 17 31.79 -11.97 4.23
N GLU A 18 31.20 -13.13 3.99
CA GLU A 18 29.78 -13.37 3.77
C GLU A 18 28.97 -12.47 4.72
N VAL A 19 28.72 -11.22 4.30
CA VAL A 19 27.70 -10.38 4.90
C VAL A 19 26.42 -10.98 4.38
N THR A 20 25.86 -11.90 5.16
CA THR A 20 24.43 -12.22 5.12
C THR A 20 23.71 -10.90 5.06
N VAL A 21 23.26 -10.50 3.87
CA VAL A 21 22.43 -9.32 3.68
C VAL A 21 21.10 -9.71 4.32
N PRO A 22 20.73 -9.24 5.54
CA PRO A 22 19.32 -9.24 5.86
C PRO A 22 18.71 -8.41 4.74
N ALA A 23 17.82 -8.99 3.93
CA ALA A 23 17.19 -8.31 2.81
C ALA A 23 16.70 -6.94 3.28
N ALA A 24 17.54 -5.92 3.07
CA ALA A 24 17.34 -4.63 3.69
C ALA A 24 16.17 -4.06 2.92
N THR A 25 15.00 -4.06 3.55
CA THR A 25 13.80 -3.50 2.96
C THR A 25 14.07 -2.01 2.75
N SER A 26 14.54 -1.69 1.54
CA SER A 26 14.90 -0.35 1.17
C SER A 26 13.67 0.35 0.61
N TYR A 27 13.38 1.54 1.13
CA TYR A 27 12.20 2.30 0.77
C TYR A 27 12.62 3.38 -0.24
N VAL A 28 12.22 3.23 -1.50
CA VAL A 28 12.65 4.11 -2.59
C VAL A 28 11.53 5.10 -2.95
N CYS A 29 11.86 6.37 -3.05
CA CYS A 29 10.94 7.39 -3.56
C CYS A 29 10.79 7.23 -5.07
N THR A 30 9.55 7.05 -5.56
CA THR A 30 9.28 6.90 -7.00
C THR A 30 9.44 8.20 -7.79
N ALA A 31 9.38 9.35 -7.13
CA ALA A 31 9.49 10.66 -7.79
C ALA A 31 10.95 11.10 -8.04
N CYS A 32 11.90 10.66 -7.21
CA CYS A 32 13.30 11.09 -7.31
C CYS A 32 14.32 9.98 -7.03
N CYS A 33 13.90 8.73 -6.94
CA CYS A 33 14.72 7.53 -6.74
C CYS A 33 15.64 7.56 -5.52
N ARG A 34 15.31 8.36 -4.49
CA ARG A 34 16.06 8.39 -3.23
C ARG A 34 15.68 7.20 -2.36
N THR A 35 16.70 6.51 -1.85
CA THR A 35 16.54 5.34 -0.98
C THR A 35 16.62 5.73 0.50
N PHE A 36 15.72 5.18 1.30
CA PHE A 36 15.65 5.37 2.74
C PHE A 36 15.71 4.02 3.45
N SER A 37 16.36 3.99 4.61
CA SER A 37 16.42 2.81 5.49
C SER A 37 15.12 2.57 6.26
N THR A 38 14.20 3.53 6.27
CA THR A 38 12.91 3.42 6.98
C THR A 38 11.77 3.98 6.13
N PHE A 39 10.59 3.36 6.24
CA PHE A 39 9.37 3.83 5.59
C PHE A 39 8.99 5.25 6.05
N SER A 40 9.12 5.53 7.35
CA SER A 40 8.85 6.86 7.93
C SER A 40 9.76 7.92 7.32
N GLY A 41 11.04 7.59 7.07
CA GLY A 41 11.99 8.48 6.38
C GLY A 41 11.55 8.80 4.95
N LEU A 42 11.15 7.77 4.18
CA LEU A 42 10.58 7.95 2.84
C LEU A 42 9.32 8.83 2.88
N ARG A 43 8.37 8.55 3.77
CA ARG A 43 7.11 9.29 3.88
C ARG A 43 7.33 10.76 4.25
N LEU A 44 8.26 11.04 5.16
CA LEU A 44 8.62 12.41 5.51
C LEU A 44 9.26 13.15 4.33
N HIS A 45 10.13 12.46 3.60
CA HIS A 45 10.75 12.98 2.38
C HIS A 45 9.70 13.34 1.33
N GLU A 46 8.79 12.42 1.00
CA GLU A 46 7.70 12.66 0.06
C GLU A 46 6.84 13.85 0.49
N LYS A 47 6.45 13.92 1.77
CA LYS A 47 5.66 15.05 2.31
C LYS A 47 6.35 16.40 2.13
N ARG A 48 7.68 16.47 2.32
CA ARG A 48 8.44 17.73 2.26
C ARG A 48 8.89 18.13 0.86
N LYS A 49 9.23 17.16 0.01
CA LYS A 49 9.86 17.42 -1.30
C LYS A 49 8.92 17.15 -2.48
N HIS A 50 7.88 16.36 -2.25
CA HIS A 50 6.91 15.95 -3.26
C HIS A 50 5.48 16.11 -2.72
N ALA A 51 5.19 17.23 -2.05
CA ALA A 51 3.90 17.45 -1.38
C ALA A 51 2.70 17.25 -2.32
N SER A 52 2.81 17.69 -3.58
CA SER A 52 1.78 17.51 -4.60
C SER A 52 1.48 16.05 -4.92
N THR A 53 2.48 15.16 -4.95
CA THR A 53 2.29 13.72 -5.24
C THR A 53 2.00 12.92 -3.98
N PHE A 54 2.48 13.39 -2.82
CA PHE A 54 2.20 12.79 -1.52
C PHE A 54 0.71 12.82 -1.19
N VAL A 55 0.02 13.94 -1.43
CA VAL A 55 -1.43 14.07 -1.18
C VAL A 55 -2.20 13.00 -1.96
N ALA A 56 -1.91 12.85 -3.26
CA ALA A 56 -2.54 11.85 -4.12
C ALA A 56 -2.28 10.40 -3.67
N SER A 57 -1.03 10.06 -3.31
CA SER A 57 -0.67 8.70 -2.87
C SER A 57 -1.12 8.38 -1.43
N SER A 58 -1.22 9.39 -0.56
CA SER A 58 -1.62 9.24 0.85
C SER A 58 -3.11 8.93 1.05
N GLN A 59 -3.92 9.09 0.01
CA GLN A 59 -5.35 8.79 0.03
C GLN A 59 -5.67 7.29 0.01
N ARG A 60 -4.68 6.39 0.09
CA ARG A 60 -4.95 4.96 0.26
C ARG A 60 -5.91 4.77 1.44
N PRO A 61 -7.15 4.34 1.20
CA PRO A 61 -8.14 4.27 2.25
C PRO A 61 -7.66 3.23 3.26
N LYS A 62 -7.28 3.69 4.46
CA LYS A 62 -6.77 2.83 5.52
C LYS A 62 -7.84 1.89 6.08
N ASN A 63 -9.09 2.12 5.70
CA ASN A 63 -10.23 1.23 5.91
C ASN A 63 -11.03 1.25 4.63
N HIS A 64 -11.50 0.09 4.15
CA HIS A 64 -12.53 0.01 3.10
C HIS A 64 -13.77 0.72 3.63
N ARG A 65 -13.87 2.03 3.35
CA ARG A 65 -15.00 2.85 3.74
C ARG A 65 -16.09 2.53 2.74
N TRP A 66 -17.17 1.89 3.20
CA TRP A 66 -18.35 1.69 2.39
C TRP A 66 -18.80 3.02 1.81
N SER A 67 -19.13 3.01 0.53
CA SER A 67 -19.73 4.14 -0.16
C SER A 67 -21.07 4.50 0.49
N GLU A 68 -21.53 5.73 0.24
CA GLU A 68 -22.82 6.18 0.76
C GLU A 68 -23.98 5.30 0.29
N HIS A 69 -23.91 4.82 -0.96
CA HIS A 69 -24.87 3.90 -1.55
C HIS A 69 -24.89 2.55 -0.81
N GLU A 70 -23.73 1.94 -0.59
CA GLU A 70 -23.63 0.66 0.15
C GLU A 70 -24.18 0.80 1.58
N MET A 71 -23.90 1.92 2.26
CA MET A 71 -24.47 2.19 3.59
C MET A 71 -25.98 2.43 3.54
N HIS A 72 -26.50 3.03 2.47
CA HIS A 72 -27.93 3.22 2.27
C HIS A 72 -28.66 1.89 2.10
N ASP A 73 -28.12 0.98 1.29
CA ASP A 73 -28.68 -0.35 1.07
C ASP A 73 -28.81 -1.14 2.39
N VAL A 74 -27.76 -1.08 3.21
CA VAL A 74 -27.76 -1.72 4.53
C VAL A 74 -28.87 -1.16 5.41
N ARG A 75 -29.04 0.17 5.46
CA ARG A 75 -30.13 0.81 6.22
C ARG A 75 -31.51 0.44 5.69
N ALA A 76 -31.67 0.42 4.38
CA ALA A 76 -32.94 0.11 3.73
C ALA A 76 -33.37 -1.34 4.01
N ILE A 77 -32.44 -2.29 3.91
CA ILE A 77 -32.72 -3.70 4.17
C ILE A 77 -32.96 -3.95 5.66
N LEU A 78 -32.19 -3.32 6.55
CA LEU A 78 -32.48 -3.37 8.00
C LEU A 78 -33.90 -2.91 8.31
N ALA A 79 -34.32 -1.76 7.80
CA ALA A 79 -35.67 -1.24 7.99
C ALA A 79 -36.75 -2.16 7.38
N LYS A 80 -36.45 -2.83 6.26
CA LYS A 80 -37.32 -3.83 5.65
C LYS A 80 -37.48 -5.06 6.56
N LEU A 81 -36.38 -5.56 7.12
CA LEU A 81 -36.37 -6.73 8.00
C LEU A 81 -37.04 -6.49 9.36
N GLU A 82 -36.93 -5.27 9.90
CA GLU A 82 -37.67 -4.87 11.10
C GLU A 82 -39.18 -4.89 10.87
N LYS A 83 -39.65 -4.40 9.71
CA LYS A 83 -41.07 -4.42 9.34
C LYS A 83 -41.63 -5.84 9.17
N THR A 84 -40.80 -6.79 8.72
CA THR A 84 -41.21 -8.19 8.55
C THR A 84 -41.08 -9.02 9.82
N GLY A 85 -40.69 -8.40 10.95
CA GLY A 85 -40.49 -9.08 12.24
C GLY A 85 -39.32 -10.06 12.24
N SER A 86 -38.37 -9.88 11.31
CA SER A 86 -37.33 -10.84 11.02
C SER A 86 -35.95 -10.18 11.00
N SER A 87 -35.52 -9.66 12.14
CA SER A 87 -34.23 -9.03 12.33
C SER A 87 -33.14 -10.07 12.64
N SER A 88 -32.62 -10.77 11.62
CA SER A 88 -31.43 -11.61 11.77
C SER A 88 -30.30 -11.14 10.86
N LEU A 89 -29.06 -11.20 11.37
CA LEU A 89 -27.87 -10.83 10.60
C LEU A 89 -27.70 -11.71 9.36
N ALA A 90 -28.05 -13.00 9.46
CA ALA A 90 -28.01 -13.93 8.34
C ALA A 90 -28.94 -13.47 7.19
N LYS A 91 -30.15 -13.00 7.52
CA LYS A 91 -31.09 -12.49 6.50
C LYS A 91 -30.66 -11.15 5.92
N LEU A 92 -30.07 -10.28 6.72
CA LEU A 92 -29.46 -9.04 6.20
C LEU A 92 -28.35 -9.36 5.19
N ALA A 93 -27.48 -10.30 5.52
CA ALA A 93 -26.38 -10.70 4.64
C ALA A 93 -26.88 -11.32 3.33
N ASP A 94 -27.89 -12.19 3.40
CA ASP A 94 -28.50 -12.82 2.21
C ASP A 94 -29.10 -11.78 1.27
N GLU A 95 -29.91 -10.86 1.81
CA GLU A 95 -30.56 -9.81 1.02
C GLU A 95 -29.56 -8.82 0.41
N LEU A 96 -28.50 -8.44 1.14
CA LEU A 96 -27.41 -7.62 0.60
C LEU A 96 -26.62 -8.38 -0.48
N SER A 97 -26.38 -9.68 -0.28
CA SER A 97 -25.70 -10.53 -1.24
C SER A 97 -26.46 -10.61 -2.56
N CYS A 98 -27.78 -10.78 -2.52
CA CYS A 98 -28.63 -10.76 -3.71
C CYS A 98 -28.56 -9.41 -4.43
N LEU A 99 -28.82 -8.31 -3.70
CA LEU A 99 -28.88 -6.95 -4.26
C LEU A 99 -27.59 -6.55 -4.98
N TRP A 100 -26.44 -6.84 -4.39
CA TRP A 100 -25.16 -6.48 -4.97
C TRP A 100 -24.71 -7.44 -6.07
N GLN A 101 -25.16 -8.70 -6.07
CA GLN A 101 -24.88 -9.65 -7.14
C GLN A 101 -25.64 -9.34 -8.44
N GLU A 102 -26.89 -8.87 -8.32
CA GLU A 102 -27.72 -8.45 -9.46
C GLU A 102 -27.12 -7.23 -10.19
N SER A 103 -26.56 -6.29 -9.42
CA SER A 103 -25.94 -5.07 -9.95
C SER A 103 -24.68 -5.34 -10.79
N ILE A 104 -23.98 -6.45 -10.55
CA ILE A 104 -22.80 -6.86 -11.34
C ILE A 104 -23.24 -7.43 -12.70
N SER A 105 -24.37 -8.13 -12.75
CA SER A 105 -24.90 -8.79 -13.96
C SER A 105 -25.40 -7.80 -15.02
N VAL A 106 -25.85 -6.61 -14.61
CA VAL A 106 -26.41 -5.58 -15.51
C VAL A 106 -25.32 -4.79 -16.26
N ASN A 107 -24.10 -4.76 -15.75
CA ASN A 107 -23.02 -3.91 -16.31
C ASN A 107 -22.11 -4.64 -17.32
N THR A 108 -22.48 -5.83 -17.79
CA THR A 108 -21.68 -6.64 -18.75
C THR A 108 -22.25 -6.69 -20.17
N ALA A 109 -22.82 -5.60 -20.68
CA ALA A 109 -23.30 -5.50 -22.07
C ALA A 109 -22.65 -4.33 -22.82
#